data_AF-A0A1E4E4E7-F1
#
_entry.id   AF-A0A1E4E4E7-F1
#
_cell.length_a   1.000
_cell.length_b   1.000
_cell.length_c   1.000
_cell.angle_alpha   90.00
_cell.angle_beta   90.00
_cell.angle_gamma   90.00
#
_symmetry.space_group_name_H-M   'P 1'
#
loop_
_entity.id
_entity.type
_entity.pdbx_description
1 polymer ?
#
loop_
_entity_poly.entity_id
_entity_poly.type
_entity_poly.pdbx_seq_one_letter_code
_entity_poly.pdbx_strand_id
1 'polypeptide(L)'
;MKNKISIMKKIVLMLATLFIMAGVQAQSKQKVSKAKSEKMAKANLAKAEKERLAAEETEKNKMAAEQMETERLAALQAEKDSLDSERLKEEARDRELFIKDSIVKLNNENERLAQEKMAIIKKGRSEIYTNAGLDEYQTKRVMDINASYFAMANAIKQDASLDAKAMDKKLKALNKERIKKIKDLVGRKKTDALEKSRKELRADNAEDPDVQWLYELDDTKGKK
;
A
#
# COMPACT_ATOMS: atom_id res chain seq x y z
N MET A 1 -54.80 -61.82 -108.55
CA MET A 1 -54.27 -60.63 -107.81
C MET A 1 -54.72 -60.54 -106.34
N LYS A 2 -55.83 -61.15 -105.89
CA LYS A 2 -56.33 -61.05 -104.50
C LYS A 2 -55.45 -61.73 -103.41
N ASN A 3 -54.73 -62.82 -103.73
CA ASN A 3 -53.87 -63.52 -102.76
C ASN A 3 -52.56 -62.76 -102.40
N LYS A 4 -51.99 -61.98 -103.31
CA LYS A 4 -50.76 -61.19 -103.04
C LYS A 4 -51.02 -60.05 -102.04
N ILE A 5 -52.20 -59.42 -102.09
CA ILE A 5 -52.59 -58.33 -101.18
C ILE A 5 -52.82 -58.85 -99.76
N SER A 6 -53.37 -60.06 -99.60
CA SER A 6 -53.58 -60.68 -98.28
C SER A 6 -52.25 -61.02 -97.59
N ILE A 7 -51.27 -61.53 -98.33
CA ILE A 7 -49.93 -61.82 -97.82
C ILE A 7 -49.21 -60.52 -97.42
N MET A 8 -49.29 -59.48 -98.25
CA MET A 8 -48.66 -58.18 -97.94
C MET A 8 -49.27 -57.54 -96.67
N LYS A 9 -50.59 -57.61 -96.49
CA LYS A 9 -51.26 -57.12 -95.27
C LYS A 9 -50.84 -57.89 -94.02
N LYS A 10 -50.63 -59.21 -94.11
CA LYS A 10 -50.13 -60.02 -93.00
C LYS A 10 -48.67 -59.72 -92.65
N ILE A 11 -47.82 -59.46 -93.64
CA ILE A 11 -46.43 -59.04 -93.42
C ILE A 11 -46.37 -57.66 -92.77
N VAL A 12 -47.17 -56.71 -93.27
CA VAL A 12 -47.26 -55.36 -92.67
C VAL A 12 -47.81 -55.42 -91.25
N LEU A 13 -48.80 -56.26 -90.97
CA LEU A 13 -49.33 -56.45 -89.61
C LEU A 13 -48.29 -57.10 -88.68
N MET A 14 -47.55 -58.12 -89.14
CA MET A 14 -46.46 -58.73 -88.38
C MET A 14 -45.34 -57.73 -88.08
N LEU A 15 -44.93 -56.92 -89.06
CA LEU A 15 -43.91 -55.89 -88.88
C LEU A 15 -44.38 -54.80 -87.92
N ALA A 16 -45.65 -54.39 -87.97
CA ALA A 16 -46.23 -53.44 -87.02
C ALA A 16 -46.24 -54.02 -85.60
N THR A 17 -46.59 -55.30 -85.41
CA THR A 17 -46.54 -55.94 -84.09
C THR A 17 -45.12 -56.10 -83.55
N LEU A 18 -44.13 -56.37 -84.40
CA LEU A 18 -42.71 -56.43 -84.04
C LEU A 18 -42.17 -55.05 -83.63
N PHE A 19 -42.58 -53.98 -84.33
CA PHE A 19 -42.22 -52.60 -83.99
C PHE A 19 -42.84 -52.17 -82.65
N ILE A 20 -44.09 -52.56 -82.37
CA ILE A 20 -44.76 -52.32 -81.09
C ILE A 20 -44.05 -53.07 -79.95
N MET A 21 -43.72 -54.35 -80.13
CA MET A 21 -42.97 -55.13 -79.12
C MET A 21 -41.58 -54.56 -78.86
N ALA A 22 -40.84 -54.16 -79.89
CA ALA A 22 -39.52 -53.54 -79.74
C ALA A 22 -39.59 -52.17 -79.03
N GLY A 23 -40.61 -51.35 -79.31
CA GLY A 23 -40.86 -50.08 -78.64
C GLY A 23 -41.20 -50.24 -77.15
N VAL A 24 -42.02 -51.24 -76.79
CA VAL A 24 -42.34 -51.57 -75.40
C VAL A 24 -41.12 -52.09 -74.63
N GLN A 25 -40.26 -52.88 -75.28
CA GLN A 25 -39.05 -53.44 -74.68
C GLN A 25 -37.92 -52.41 -74.53
N ALA A 26 -37.84 -51.41 -75.41
CA ALA A 26 -36.93 -50.28 -75.26
C ALA A 26 -37.37 -49.33 -74.12
N GLN A 27 -38.68 -49.03 -74.03
CA GLN A 27 -39.23 -48.21 -72.94
C GLN A 27 -39.09 -48.90 -71.57
N SER A 28 -39.22 -50.23 -71.49
CA SER A 28 -39.04 -50.96 -70.23
C SER A 28 -37.58 -50.98 -69.76
N LYS A 29 -36.61 -51.20 -70.66
CA LYS A 29 -35.18 -51.09 -70.34
C LYS A 29 -34.78 -49.67 -69.89
N GLN A 30 -35.33 -48.64 -70.55
CA GLN A 30 -35.08 -47.24 -70.19
C GLN A 30 -35.68 -46.86 -68.82
N LYS A 31 -36.87 -47.36 -68.48
CA LYS A 31 -37.46 -47.16 -67.15
C LYS A 31 -36.66 -47.85 -66.04
N VAL A 32 -36.18 -49.07 -66.29
CA VAL A 32 -35.36 -49.82 -65.32
C VAL A 32 -33.99 -49.16 -65.12
N SER A 33 -33.34 -48.66 -66.17
CA SER A 33 -32.06 -47.95 -66.04
C SER A 33 -32.22 -46.63 -65.27
N LYS A 34 -33.28 -45.86 -65.55
CA LYS A 34 -33.60 -44.62 -64.84
C LYS A 34 -33.91 -44.85 -63.36
N ALA A 35 -34.70 -45.88 -63.03
CA ALA A 35 -34.98 -46.24 -61.65
C ALA A 35 -33.72 -46.69 -60.89
N LYS A 36 -32.80 -47.40 -61.56
CA LYS A 36 -31.51 -47.82 -60.98
C LYS A 36 -30.59 -46.61 -60.74
N SER A 37 -30.53 -45.65 -61.66
CA SER A 37 -29.76 -44.41 -61.47
C SER A 37 -30.34 -43.53 -60.36
N GLU A 38 -31.67 -43.42 -60.25
CA GLU A 38 -32.33 -42.68 -59.18
C GLU A 38 -32.08 -43.32 -57.80
N LYS A 39 -32.10 -44.65 -57.71
CA LYS A 39 -31.77 -45.38 -56.48
C LYS A 39 -30.31 -45.19 -56.06
N MET A 40 -29.37 -45.21 -57.01
CA MET A 40 -27.96 -44.90 -56.75
C MET A 40 -27.76 -43.44 -56.33
N ALA A 41 -28.44 -42.49 -56.97
CA ALA A 41 -28.39 -41.09 -56.58
C ALA A 41 -28.91 -40.87 -55.15
N LYS A 42 -30.04 -41.50 -54.78
CA LYS A 42 -30.57 -41.45 -53.41
C LYS A 42 -29.61 -42.08 -52.39
N ALA A 43 -28.98 -43.21 -52.72
CA ALA A 43 -28.00 -43.85 -51.84
C ALA A 43 -26.75 -42.98 -51.63
N ASN A 44 -26.27 -42.31 -52.69
CA ASN A 44 -25.13 -41.39 -52.60
C ASN A 44 -25.48 -40.14 -51.78
N LEU A 45 -26.69 -39.57 -51.97
CA LEU A 45 -27.18 -38.45 -51.16
C LEU A 45 -27.28 -38.82 -49.67
N ALA A 46 -27.85 -39.98 -49.35
CA ALA A 46 -27.95 -40.45 -47.96
C ALA A 46 -26.58 -40.68 -47.31
N LYS A 47 -25.59 -41.17 -48.08
CA LYS A 47 -24.21 -41.33 -47.59
C LYS A 47 -23.55 -39.97 -47.34
N ALA A 48 -23.69 -39.03 -48.28
CA ALA A 48 -23.15 -37.68 -48.14
C ALA A 48 -23.80 -36.91 -46.96
N GLU A 49 -25.10 -37.10 -46.72
CA GLU A 49 -25.79 -36.51 -45.57
C GLU A 49 -25.29 -37.08 -44.23
N LYS A 50 -25.08 -38.41 -44.16
CA LYS A 50 -24.50 -39.05 -42.97
C LYS A 50 -23.06 -38.58 -42.70
N GLU A 51 -22.25 -38.42 -43.75
CA GLU A 51 -20.89 -37.87 -43.62
C GLU A 51 -20.91 -36.41 -43.16
N ARG A 52 -21.85 -35.59 -43.68
CA ARG A 52 -22.03 -34.21 -43.24
C ARG A 52 -22.42 -34.12 -41.77
N LEU A 53 -23.36 -34.95 -41.31
CA LEU A 53 -23.77 -35.00 -39.90
C LEU A 53 -22.62 -35.44 -38.98
N ALA A 54 -21.83 -36.44 -39.38
CA ALA A 54 -20.67 -36.88 -38.61
C ALA A 54 -19.57 -35.80 -38.54
N ALA A 55 -19.38 -35.04 -39.61
CA ALA A 55 -18.46 -33.89 -39.62
C ALA A 55 -18.95 -32.77 -38.70
N GLU A 56 -20.24 -32.42 -38.75
CA GLU A 56 -20.85 -31.40 -37.89
C GLU A 56 -20.77 -31.78 -36.40
N GLU A 57 -21.02 -33.04 -36.05
CA GLU A 57 -20.88 -33.53 -34.67
C GLU A 57 -19.43 -33.47 -34.18
N THR A 58 -18.47 -33.80 -35.05
CA THR A 58 -17.04 -33.69 -34.74
C THR A 58 -16.63 -32.24 -34.52
N GLU A 59 -17.12 -31.30 -35.33
CA GLU A 59 -16.86 -29.87 -35.18
C GLU A 59 -17.48 -29.32 -33.90
N LYS A 60 -18.72 -29.72 -33.58
CA LYS A 60 -19.37 -29.36 -32.31
C LYS A 60 -18.59 -29.85 -31.10
N ASN A 61 -18.07 -31.07 -31.14
CA ASN A 61 -17.24 -31.62 -30.07
C ASN A 61 -15.90 -30.89 -29.93
N LYS A 62 -15.28 -30.47 -31.05
CA LYS A 62 -14.06 -29.63 -31.01
C LYS A 62 -14.33 -28.27 -30.40
N MET A 63 -15.42 -27.59 -30.79
CA MET A 63 -15.80 -26.30 -30.19
C MET A 63 -16.05 -26.41 -28.69
N ALA A 64 -16.73 -27.48 -28.24
CA ALA A 64 -16.97 -27.71 -26.82
C ALA A 64 -15.65 -27.95 -26.05
N ALA A 65 -14.70 -28.70 -26.64
CA ALA A 65 -13.38 -28.92 -26.05
C ALA A 65 -12.54 -27.64 -26.00
N GLU A 66 -12.58 -26.81 -27.05
CA GLU A 66 -11.91 -25.51 -27.09
C GLU A 66 -12.47 -24.56 -26.03
N GLN A 67 -13.80 -24.49 -25.87
CA GLN A 67 -14.44 -23.70 -24.82
C GLN A 67 -13.97 -24.13 -23.42
N MET A 68 -13.95 -25.44 -23.13
CA MET A 68 -13.46 -25.94 -21.84
C MET A 68 -11.99 -25.60 -21.61
N GLU A 69 -11.12 -25.65 -22.62
CA GLU A 69 -9.72 -25.27 -22.46
C GLU A 69 -9.56 -23.76 -22.25
N THR A 70 -10.36 -22.92 -22.93
CA THR A 70 -10.36 -21.47 -22.66
C THR A 70 -10.80 -21.14 -21.23
N GLU A 71 -11.82 -21.83 -20.71
CA GLU A 71 -12.26 -21.69 -19.32
C GLU A 71 -11.17 -22.15 -18.33
N ARG A 72 -10.49 -23.26 -18.63
CA ARG A 72 -9.38 -23.77 -17.82
C ARG A 72 -8.22 -22.79 -17.77
N LEU A 73 -7.86 -22.19 -18.91
CA LEU A 73 -6.81 -21.17 -18.99
C LEU A 73 -7.19 -19.89 -18.25
N ALA A 74 -8.45 -19.45 -18.36
CA ALA A 74 -8.95 -18.29 -17.62
C ALA A 74 -8.92 -18.53 -16.10
N ALA A 75 -9.31 -19.72 -15.64
CA ALA A 75 -9.25 -20.11 -14.23
C ALA A 75 -7.80 -20.13 -13.71
N LEU A 76 -6.86 -20.70 -14.48
CA LEU A 76 -5.44 -20.73 -14.11
C LEU A 76 -4.83 -19.33 -14.01
N GLN A 77 -5.19 -18.42 -14.91
CA GLN A 77 -4.73 -17.04 -14.84
C GLN A 77 -5.29 -16.31 -13.62
N ALA A 78 -6.58 -16.50 -13.30
CA ALA A 78 -7.20 -15.92 -12.11
C ALA A 78 -6.56 -16.45 -10.81
N GLU A 79 -6.21 -17.74 -10.75
CA GLU A 79 -5.50 -18.34 -9.61
C GLU A 79 -4.11 -17.72 -9.45
N LYS A 80 -3.36 -17.57 -10.55
CA LYS A 80 -2.04 -16.93 -10.55
C LYS A 80 -2.12 -15.49 -10.04
N ASP A 81 -3.08 -14.70 -10.54
CA ASP A 81 -3.26 -13.32 -10.12
C ASP A 81 -3.65 -13.22 -8.63
N SER A 82 -4.45 -14.17 -8.14
CA SER A 82 -4.78 -14.27 -6.71
C SER A 82 -3.56 -14.56 -5.85
N LEU A 83 -2.71 -15.50 -6.26
CA LEU A 83 -1.47 -15.84 -5.56
C LEU A 83 -0.48 -14.67 -5.54
N ASP A 84 -0.31 -13.97 -6.67
CA ASP A 84 0.55 -12.78 -6.74
C ASP A 84 0.00 -11.64 -5.86
N SER A 85 -1.32 -11.45 -5.82
CA SER A 85 -1.96 -10.49 -4.92
C SER A 85 -1.76 -10.84 -3.44
N GLU A 86 -1.89 -12.12 -3.07
CA GLU A 86 -1.68 -12.59 -1.71
C GLU A 86 -0.22 -12.40 -1.26
N ARG A 87 0.75 -12.75 -2.12
CA ARG A 87 2.17 -12.51 -1.86
C ARG A 87 2.46 -11.03 -1.64
N LEU A 88 1.91 -10.14 -2.47
CA LEU A 88 2.09 -8.70 -2.29
C LEU A 88 1.51 -8.19 -0.96
N LYS A 89 0.38 -8.74 -0.52
CA LYS A 89 -0.22 -8.43 0.79
C LYS A 89 0.64 -8.96 1.95
N GLU A 90 1.22 -10.13 1.81
CA GLU A 90 2.15 -10.69 2.80
C GLU A 90 3.42 -9.85 2.92
N GLU A 91 4.08 -9.53 1.80
CA GLU A 91 5.23 -8.63 1.79
C GLU A 91 4.91 -7.24 2.37
N ALA A 92 3.71 -6.71 2.10
CA ALA A 92 3.27 -5.45 2.67
C ALA A 92 3.13 -5.53 4.20
N ARG A 93 2.59 -6.64 4.73
CA ARG A 93 2.50 -6.89 6.17
C ARG A 93 3.88 -7.01 6.81
N ASP A 94 4.81 -7.71 6.18
CA ASP A 94 6.18 -7.85 6.70
C ASP A 94 6.92 -6.51 6.73
N ARG A 95 6.77 -5.70 5.68
CA ARG A 95 7.30 -4.32 5.64
C ARG A 95 6.68 -3.47 6.75
N GLU A 96 5.38 -3.58 6.99
CA GLU A 96 4.71 -2.85 8.06
C GLU A 96 5.22 -3.26 9.45
N LEU A 97 5.40 -4.56 9.70
CA LEU A 97 5.96 -5.07 10.95
C LEU A 97 7.39 -4.58 11.17
N PHE A 98 8.22 -4.60 10.13
CA PHE A 98 9.59 -4.07 10.20
C PHE A 98 9.62 -2.58 10.54
N ILE A 99 8.76 -1.78 9.91
CA ILE A 99 8.64 -0.34 10.21
C ILE A 99 8.19 -0.13 11.65
N LYS A 100 7.20 -0.89 12.14
CA LYS A 100 6.75 -0.81 13.53
C LYS A 100 7.87 -1.11 14.52
N ASP A 101 8.65 -2.18 14.30
CA ASP A 101 9.80 -2.51 15.13
C ASP A 101 10.87 -1.40 15.11
N SER A 102 11.14 -0.84 13.93
CA SER A 102 12.06 0.30 13.78
C SER A 102 11.58 1.54 14.56
N ILE A 103 10.29 1.86 14.50
CA ILE A 103 9.70 2.97 15.27
C ILE A 103 9.85 2.75 16.77
N VAL A 104 9.59 1.53 17.26
CA VAL A 104 9.76 1.21 18.69
C VAL A 104 11.21 1.40 19.11
N LYS A 105 12.17 0.92 18.32
CA LYS A 105 13.61 1.12 18.59
C LYS A 105 13.98 2.60 18.64
N LEU A 106 13.50 3.40 17.68
CA LEU A 106 13.74 4.84 17.66
C LEU A 106 13.14 5.55 18.86
N ASN A 107 11.92 5.18 19.27
CA ASN A 107 11.29 5.75 20.45
C ASN A 107 12.05 5.42 21.74
N ASN A 108 12.49 4.17 21.90
CA ASN A 108 13.29 3.76 23.04
C ASN A 108 14.63 4.50 23.09
N GLU A 109 15.27 4.69 21.93
CA GLU A 109 16.53 5.44 21.86
C GLU A 109 16.32 6.92 22.19
N ASN A 110 15.25 7.53 21.68
CA ASN A 110 14.87 8.89 22.03
C ASN A 110 14.61 9.04 23.55
N GLU A 111 13.95 8.07 24.17
CA GLU A 111 13.73 8.06 25.62
C GLU A 111 15.06 7.91 26.38
N ARG A 112 15.95 7.00 25.94
CA ARG A 112 17.29 6.82 26.52
C ARG A 112 18.09 8.13 26.47
N LEU A 113 18.11 8.79 25.31
CA LEU A 113 18.79 10.07 25.13
C LEU A 113 18.17 11.17 26.01
N ALA A 114 16.84 11.20 26.15
CA ALA A 114 16.18 12.13 27.06
C ALA A 114 16.57 11.88 28.53
N GLN A 115 16.65 10.63 28.96
CA GLN A 115 17.10 10.26 30.30
C GLN A 115 18.57 10.63 30.54
N GLU A 116 19.44 10.37 29.56
CA GLU A 116 20.87 10.70 29.60
C GLU A 116 21.06 12.22 29.70
N LYS A 117 20.34 13.01 28.90
CA LYS A 117 20.31 14.47 28.99
C LYS A 117 19.85 14.95 30.37
N MET A 118 18.76 14.39 30.90
CA MET A 118 18.27 14.74 32.24
C MET A 118 19.27 14.38 33.33
N ALA A 119 20.01 13.29 33.19
CA ALA A 119 21.07 12.91 34.12
C ALA A 119 22.23 13.91 34.09
N ILE A 120 22.65 14.36 32.90
CA ILE A 120 23.69 15.39 32.72
C ILE A 120 23.24 16.71 33.38
N ILE A 121 22.00 17.15 33.12
CA ILE A 121 21.44 18.37 33.71
C ILE A 121 21.39 18.26 35.25
N LYS A 122 20.91 17.12 35.78
CA LYS A 122 20.85 16.89 37.23
C LYS A 122 22.23 16.88 37.86
N LYS A 123 23.22 16.27 37.19
CA LYS A 123 24.62 16.24 37.62
C LYS A 123 25.20 17.65 37.64
N GLY A 124 25.11 18.40 36.55
CA GLY A 124 25.61 19.79 36.48
C GLY A 124 24.94 20.70 37.53
N ARG A 125 23.63 20.52 37.78
CA ARG A 125 22.93 21.25 38.85
C ARG A 125 23.47 20.89 40.24
N SER A 126 23.74 19.62 40.51
CA SER A 126 24.34 19.18 41.77
C SER A 126 25.75 19.73 41.94
N GLU A 127 26.57 19.69 40.88
CA GLU A 127 27.95 20.18 40.88
C GLU A 127 28.02 21.69 41.18
N ILE A 128 27.09 22.49 40.66
CA ILE A 128 26.99 23.92 41.01
C ILE A 128 26.90 24.13 42.53
N TYR A 129 26.04 23.37 43.22
CA TYR A 129 25.83 23.52 44.65
C TYR A 129 27.01 22.98 45.46
N THR A 130 27.57 21.84 45.05
CA THR A 130 28.76 21.25 45.65
C THR A 130 29.98 22.16 45.53
N ASN A 131 30.24 22.71 44.34
CA ASN A 131 31.36 23.62 44.08
C ASN A 131 31.24 24.93 44.88
N ALA A 132 30.01 25.38 45.13
CA ALA A 132 29.74 26.53 45.98
C ALA A 132 29.83 26.22 47.49
N GLY A 133 30.04 24.95 47.86
CA GLY A 133 30.21 24.50 49.25
C GLY A 133 28.92 24.58 50.07
N LEU A 134 27.76 24.40 49.45
CA LEU A 134 26.48 24.37 50.13
C LEU A 134 26.26 23.00 50.77
N ASP A 135 25.74 22.98 51.99
CA ASP A 135 25.21 21.75 52.58
C ASP A 135 23.83 21.39 51.99
N GLU A 136 23.28 20.23 52.37
CA GLU A 136 22.00 19.76 51.85
C GLU A 136 20.82 20.70 52.17
N TYR A 137 20.80 21.27 53.37
CA TYR A 137 19.77 22.21 53.79
C TYR A 137 19.85 23.52 52.99
N GLN A 138 21.05 24.11 52.90
CA GLN A 138 21.32 25.29 52.09
C GLN A 138 20.97 25.05 50.62
N THR A 139 21.33 23.89 50.09
CA THR A 139 21.00 23.47 48.72
C THR A 139 19.50 23.50 48.50
N LYS A 140 18.72 22.83 49.36
CA LYS A 140 17.26 22.80 49.26
C LYS A 140 16.65 24.20 49.33
N ARG A 141 17.08 25.04 50.28
CA ARG A 141 16.57 26.40 50.44
C ARG A 141 16.94 27.31 49.26
N VAL A 142 18.14 27.17 48.71
CA VAL A 142 18.53 27.87 47.47
C VAL A 142 17.69 27.39 46.29
N MET A 143 17.41 26.08 46.18
CA MET A 143 16.51 25.54 45.15
C MET A 143 15.11 26.14 45.26
N ASP A 144 14.54 26.26 46.47
CA ASP A 144 13.24 26.89 46.71
C ASP A 144 13.23 28.36 46.26
N ILE A 145 14.27 29.13 46.63
CA ILE A 145 14.41 30.54 46.23
C ILE A 145 14.46 30.66 44.71
N ASN A 146 15.22 29.79 44.03
CA ASN A 146 15.29 29.81 42.57
C ASN A 146 13.95 29.40 41.92
N ALA A 147 13.27 28.38 42.46
CA ALA A 147 11.98 27.93 41.93
C ALA A 147 10.92 29.06 42.01
N SER A 148 10.88 29.76 43.14
CA SER A 148 10.01 30.94 43.31
C SER A 148 10.38 32.06 42.33
N TYR A 149 11.68 32.34 42.15
CA TYR A 149 12.15 33.28 41.14
C TYR A 149 11.68 32.92 39.73
N PHE A 150 11.83 31.67 39.30
CA PHE A 150 11.41 31.23 37.96
C PHE A 150 9.90 31.37 37.75
N ALA A 151 9.10 30.98 38.74
CA ALA A 151 7.64 31.14 38.66
C ALA A 151 7.26 32.62 38.48
N MET A 152 7.86 33.53 39.26
CA MET A 152 7.61 34.97 39.14
C MET A 152 8.16 35.57 37.84
N ALA A 153 9.33 35.12 37.39
CA ALA A 153 9.93 35.57 36.13
C ALA A 153 9.06 35.16 34.93
N ASN A 154 8.52 33.94 34.93
CA ASN A 154 7.60 33.48 33.90
C ASN A 154 6.28 34.26 33.91
N ALA A 155 5.73 34.56 35.10
CA ALA A 155 4.56 35.42 35.20
C ALA A 155 4.83 36.83 34.63
N ILE A 156 6.01 37.41 34.88
CA ILE A 156 6.42 38.69 34.29
C ILE A 156 6.54 38.61 32.76
N LYS A 157 7.09 37.51 32.23
CA LYS A 157 7.23 37.32 30.77
C LYS A 157 5.89 37.10 30.05
N GLN A 158 4.92 36.51 30.74
CA GLN A 158 3.58 36.26 30.21
C GLN A 158 2.63 37.46 30.39
N ASP A 159 3.03 38.48 31.14
CA ASP A 159 2.26 39.70 31.36
C ASP A 159 2.28 40.57 30.09
N ALA A 160 1.27 40.37 29.24
CA ALA A 160 1.09 41.09 27.98
C ALA A 160 0.88 42.61 28.15
N SER A 161 0.66 43.10 29.37
CA SER A 161 0.53 44.54 29.65
C SER A 161 1.88 45.26 29.71
N LEU A 162 2.99 44.51 29.81
CA LEU A 162 4.33 45.07 29.91
C LEU A 162 4.99 45.20 28.54
N ASP A 163 5.54 46.38 28.27
CA ASP A 163 6.52 46.52 27.21
C ASP A 163 7.86 45.85 27.60
N ALA A 164 8.74 45.65 26.60
CA ALA A 164 10.02 45.00 26.79
C ALA A 164 10.92 45.68 27.85
N LYS A 165 10.83 47.01 27.98
CA LYS A 165 11.64 47.79 28.94
C LYS A 165 11.11 47.64 30.36
N ALA A 166 9.79 47.64 30.54
CA ALA A 166 9.13 47.40 31.81
C ALA A 166 9.37 45.97 32.29
N MET A 167 9.24 44.99 31.38
CA MET A 167 9.55 43.58 31.64
C MET A 167 11.00 43.41 32.10
N ASP A 168 11.98 43.94 31.36
CA ASP A 168 13.40 43.90 31.71
C ASP A 168 13.67 44.53 33.09
N LYS A 169 13.06 45.69 33.38
CA LYS A 169 13.17 46.34 34.69
C LYS A 169 12.64 45.46 35.82
N LYS A 170 11.48 44.82 35.65
CA LYS A 170 10.90 43.90 36.66
C LYS A 170 11.78 42.67 36.86
N LEU A 171 12.28 42.05 35.78
CA LEU A 171 13.17 40.90 35.85
C LEU A 171 14.50 41.23 36.56
N LYS A 172 15.11 42.39 36.27
CA LYS A 172 16.29 42.90 36.98
C LYS A 172 16.05 43.06 38.48
N ALA A 173 14.90 43.64 38.86
CA ALA A 173 14.54 43.83 40.27
C ALA A 173 14.35 42.48 40.97
N LEU A 174 13.62 41.56 40.35
CA LEU A 174 13.39 40.22 40.86
C LEU A 174 14.71 39.43 41.02
N ASN A 175 15.64 39.57 40.07
CA ASN A 175 16.96 38.92 40.16
C ASN A 175 17.78 39.46 41.33
N LYS A 176 17.79 40.78 41.54
CA LYS A 176 18.45 41.40 42.70
C LYS A 176 17.88 40.88 44.01
N GLU A 177 16.56 40.71 44.11
CA GLU A 177 15.91 40.14 45.28
C GLU A 177 16.31 38.67 45.50
N ARG A 178 16.34 37.85 44.44
CA ARG A 178 16.82 36.46 44.48
C ARG A 178 18.24 36.40 45.06
N ILE A 179 19.17 37.16 44.49
CA ILE A 179 20.58 37.17 44.92
C ILE A 179 20.68 37.62 46.37
N LYS A 180 19.91 38.63 46.79
CA LYS A 180 19.86 39.07 48.19
C LYS A 180 19.41 37.93 49.11
N LYS A 181 18.30 37.24 48.79
CA LYS A 181 17.80 36.11 49.59
C LYS A 181 18.81 34.96 49.69
N ILE A 182 19.50 34.64 48.61
CA ILE A 182 20.58 33.62 48.61
C ILE A 182 21.74 34.11 49.50
N LYS A 183 22.16 35.36 49.35
CA LYS A 183 23.25 35.95 50.14
C LYS A 183 22.95 35.99 51.64
N ASP A 184 21.72 36.30 52.01
CA ASP A 184 21.27 36.29 53.41
C ASP A 184 21.26 34.85 53.99
N LEU A 185 21.00 33.84 53.15
CA LEU A 185 20.95 32.42 53.54
C LEU A 185 22.34 31.77 53.66
N VAL A 186 23.22 31.96 52.68
CA VAL A 186 24.50 31.22 52.59
C VAL A 186 25.74 32.09 52.76
N GLY A 187 25.56 33.41 52.84
CA GLY A 187 26.65 34.38 52.93
C GLY A 187 27.25 34.76 51.57
N ARG A 188 28.03 35.85 51.57
CA ARG A 188 28.61 36.43 50.35
C ARG A 188 29.51 35.44 49.61
N LYS A 189 30.46 34.79 50.30
CA LYS A 189 31.45 33.91 49.68
C LYS A 189 30.79 32.75 48.90
N LYS A 190 29.83 32.06 49.52
CA LYS A 190 29.10 30.95 48.88
C LYS A 190 28.20 31.44 47.75
N THR A 191 27.60 32.62 47.88
CA THR A 191 26.79 33.23 46.81
C THR A 191 27.64 33.57 45.59
N ASP A 192 28.80 34.20 45.80
CA ASP A 192 29.72 34.55 44.71
C ASP A 192 30.25 33.29 44.02
N ALA A 193 30.54 32.22 44.78
CA ALA A 193 30.92 30.92 44.23
C ALA A 193 29.79 30.27 43.42
N LEU A 194 28.54 30.33 43.92
CA LEU A 194 27.36 29.81 43.24
C LEU A 194 27.14 30.50 41.88
N GLU A 195 27.20 31.83 41.85
CA GLU A 195 27.04 32.60 40.61
C GLU A 195 28.21 32.36 39.64
N LYS A 196 29.44 32.17 40.16
CA LYS A 196 30.59 31.78 39.35
C LYS A 196 30.38 30.40 38.69
N SER A 197 30.04 29.37 39.45
CA SER A 197 29.82 28.02 38.91
C SER A 197 28.65 27.97 37.93
N ARG A 198 27.59 28.76 38.14
CA ARG A 198 26.51 28.92 37.17
C ARG A 198 27.00 29.53 35.86
N LYS A 199 27.84 30.57 35.94
CA LYS A 199 28.40 31.23 34.77
C LYS A 199 29.33 30.31 33.98
N GLU A 200 30.16 29.52 34.67
CA GLU A 200 31.04 28.52 34.05
C GLU A 200 30.19 27.46 33.32
N LEU A 201 29.21 26.87 33.99
CA LEU A 201 28.33 25.87 33.37
C LEU A 201 27.57 26.43 32.15
N ARG A 202 27.18 27.70 32.16
CA ARG A 202 26.57 28.36 31.00
C ARG A 202 27.54 28.57 29.83
N ALA A 203 28.79 28.90 30.13
CA ALA A 203 29.80 29.13 29.09
C ALA A 203 30.07 27.83 28.33
N ASP A 204 30.10 26.71 29.06
CA ASP A 204 30.34 25.39 28.50
C ASP A 204 29.12 24.84 27.73
N ASN A 205 27.92 25.34 28.02
CA ASN A 205 26.65 24.86 27.44
C ASN A 205 25.88 25.95 26.67
N ALA A 206 26.58 26.97 26.14
CA ALA A 206 26.01 28.15 25.45
C ALA A 206 24.93 27.86 24.39
N GLU A 207 25.03 26.70 23.76
CA GLU A 207 24.18 26.27 22.64
C GLU A 207 23.07 25.29 23.06
N ASP A 208 23.05 24.83 24.31
CA ASP A 208 22.07 23.86 24.78
C ASP A 208 20.79 24.58 25.26
N PRO A 209 19.65 24.42 24.55
CA PRO A 209 18.40 25.03 24.94
C PRO A 209 17.88 24.48 26.28
N ASP A 210 18.27 23.26 26.68
CA ASP A 210 17.79 22.61 27.90
C ASP A 210 18.45 23.19 29.17
N VAL A 211 19.57 23.92 29.03
CA VAL A 211 20.13 24.75 30.10
C VAL A 211 19.61 26.20 30.08
N GLN A 212 18.53 26.50 29.33
CA GLN A 212 17.92 27.84 29.32
C GLN A 212 17.49 28.33 30.70
N TRP A 213 17.11 27.44 31.62
CA TRP A 213 16.84 27.84 33.00
C TRP A 213 18.04 28.54 33.64
N LEU A 214 19.28 28.24 33.23
CA LEU A 214 20.45 29.01 33.62
C LEU A 214 20.44 30.38 32.94
N TYR A 215 20.16 30.51 31.64
CA TYR A 215 20.15 31.79 30.92
C TYR A 215 19.13 32.80 31.47
N GLU A 216 17.96 32.33 31.89
CA GLU A 216 16.89 33.20 32.44
C GLU A 216 17.29 33.96 33.71
N LEU A 217 18.29 33.47 34.44
CA LEU A 217 18.76 34.08 35.69
C LEU A 217 19.63 35.34 35.46
N ASP A 218 20.05 35.64 34.23
CA ASP A 218 21.00 36.72 33.90
C ASP A 218 20.70 37.51 32.61
N ASP A 219 19.74 37.10 31.78
CA ASP A 219 19.46 37.70 30.46
C ASP A 219 18.75 39.07 30.53
N THR A 220 19.25 39.91 31.43
CA THR A 220 18.97 41.33 31.58
C THR A 220 19.88 42.20 30.70
N LYS A 221 20.75 41.54 29.91
CA LYS A 221 21.48 42.13 28.80
C LYS A 221 20.82 41.65 27.52
N GLY A 222 19.77 42.36 27.09
CA GLY A 222 19.11 42.10 25.82
C GLY A 222 20.16 41.85 24.73
N LYS A 223 19.96 40.76 23.99
CA LYS A 223 20.68 40.51 22.74
C LYS A 223 20.62 41.79 21.91
N LYS A 224 21.78 42.40 21.69
CA LYS A 224 21.96 43.43 20.66
C LYS A 224 21.92 42.75 19.30
#